data_AF-A0A286PGF5-F1
#
_entry.id   AF-A0A286PGF5-F1
#
_cell.length_a   1.000
_cell.length_b   1.000
_cell.length_c   1.000
_cell.angle_alpha   90.00
_cell.angle_beta   90.00
_cell.angle_gamma   90.00
#
_symmetry.space_group_name_H-M   'P 1'
#
loop_
_entity.id
_entity.type
_entity.pdbx_description
1 polymer ?
#
loop_
_entity_poly.entity_id
_entity_poly.type
_entity_poly.pdbx_seq_one_letter_code
_entity_poly.pdbx_strand_id
1 'polypeptide(L)' 'MITDAVPLATRAKTQGMVDVSIAIAGATGGFSSDLVVSASGCPVLALTGGILALAVLPAIATSASSR' A
#
# COMPACT_ATOMS: atom_id res chain seq x y z
N MET A 1 13.83 -2.55 -8.11
CA MET A 1 12.50 -2.07 -8.59
C MET A 1 11.63 -3.28 -8.90
N ILE A 2 10.30 -3.14 -9.11
CA ILE A 2 9.51 -4.32 -9.58
C ILE A 2 9.99 -4.80 -10.96
N THR A 3 10.67 -3.92 -11.69
CA THR A 3 11.29 -4.21 -12.98
C THR A 3 12.30 -5.37 -12.93
N ASP A 4 12.95 -5.64 -11.80
CA ASP A 4 13.90 -6.75 -11.66
C ASP A 4 13.19 -8.12 -11.64
N ALA A 5 11.90 -8.15 -11.31
CA ALA A 5 11.09 -9.35 -11.19
C ALA A 5 10.23 -9.66 -12.43
N VAL A 6 10.31 -8.86 -13.50
CA VAL A 6 9.49 -9.00 -14.71
C VAL A 6 10.32 -8.91 -16.02
N PRO A 7 9.87 -9.55 -17.12
CA PRO A 7 10.56 -9.50 -18.41
C PRO A 7 10.76 -8.07 -18.93
N LEU A 8 11.86 -7.84 -19.66
CA LEU A 8 12.22 -6.51 -20.20
C LEU A 8 11.07 -5.83 -20.96
N ALA A 9 10.30 -6.61 -21.74
CA ALA A 9 9.19 -6.12 -22.56
C ALA A 9 8.04 -5.49 -21.74
N THR A 10 7.88 -5.83 -20.46
CA THR A 10 6.75 -5.36 -19.63
C THR A 10 7.14 -4.48 -18.45
N ARG A 11 8.44 -4.28 -18.20
CA ARG A 11 8.97 -3.53 -17.03
C ARG A 11 8.32 -2.16 -16.82
N ALA A 12 8.32 -1.31 -17.85
CA ALA A 12 7.78 0.05 -17.75
C ALA A 12 6.27 0.05 -17.44
N LYS A 13 5.51 -0.85 -18.10
CA LYS A 13 4.08 -1.02 -17.87
C LYS A 13 3.80 -1.47 -16.43
N THR A 14 4.51 -2.49 -15.96
CA THR A 14 4.32 -3.02 -14.61
C THR A 14 4.70 -2.00 -13.54
N GLN A 15 5.83 -1.30 -13.70
CA GLN A 15 6.22 -0.23 -12.77
C GLN A 15 5.18 0.90 -12.74
N GLY A 16 4.74 1.37 -13.91
CA GLY A 16 3.71 2.42 -13.97
C GLY A 16 2.38 2.01 -13.35
N MET A 17 1.95 0.75 -13.52
CA MET A 17 0.74 0.24 -12.85
C MET A 17 0.89 0.23 -11.32
N VAL A 18 2.06 -0.17 -10.81
CA VAL A 18 2.37 -0.13 -9.37
C VAL A 18 2.35 1.32 -8.86
N ASP A 19 3.00 2.23 -9.57
CA ASP A 19 3.05 3.65 -9.17
C ASP A 19 1.65 4.28 -9.12
N VAL A 20 0.79 3.99 -10.11
CA VAL A 20 -0.62 4.43 -10.10
C VAL A 20 -1.39 3.84 -8.93
N SER A 21 -1.19 2.56 -8.60
CA SER A 21 -1.86 1.94 -7.45
C SER A 21 -1.45 2.60 -6.12
N ILE A 22 -0.17 2.96 -5.96
CA ILE A 22 0.34 3.69 -4.80
C ILE A 22 -0.28 5.09 -4.74
N ALA A 23 -0.35 5.79 -5.87
CA ALA A 23 -0.95 7.13 -5.93
C ALA A 23 -2.43 7.11 -5.53
N ILE A 24 -3.20 6.13 -6.01
CA ILE A 24 -4.61 5.95 -5.64
C ILE A 24 -4.76 5.62 -4.16
N ALA A 25 -3.94 4.70 -3.63
CA ALA A 25 -3.95 4.37 -2.20
C ALA A 25 -3.62 5.59 -1.33
N GLY A 26 -2.62 6.38 -1.72
CA GLY A 26 -2.25 7.61 -1.04
C GLY A 26 -3.37 8.67 -1.08
N ALA A 27 -3.99 8.88 -2.24
CA ALA A 27 -5.08 9.84 -2.40
C ALA A 27 -6.32 9.46 -1.57
N THR A 28 -6.72 8.18 -1.63
CA THR A 28 -7.88 7.67 -0.88
C THR A 28 -7.62 7.64 0.63
N GLY A 29 -6.42 7.21 1.06
CA GLY A 29 -6.01 7.23 2.46
C GLY A 29 -5.91 8.64 3.02
N GLY A 30 -5.31 9.57 2.28
CA GLY A 30 -5.22 10.98 2.66
C GLY A 30 -6.59 11.66 2.76
N PHE A 31 -7.48 11.42 1.79
CA PHE A 31 -8.86 11.90 1.84
C PHE A 31 -9.63 11.35 3.06
N SER A 32 -9.50 10.05 3.33
CA SER A 32 -10.22 9.40 4.43
C SER A 32 -9.66 9.75 5.81
N SER A 33 -8.40 10.20 5.89
CA SER A 33 -7.73 10.50 7.16
C SER A 33 -8.39 11.65 7.92
N ASP A 34 -8.84 12.69 7.21
CA ASP A 34 -9.54 13.83 7.83
C ASP A 34 -10.88 13.39 8.45
N LEU A 35 -11.66 12.58 7.73
CA LEU A 35 -12.92 12.02 8.22
C LEU A 35 -12.71 11.21 9.51
N VAL A 36 -11.66 10.39 9.56
CA VAL A 36 -11.31 9.60 10.75
C VAL A 36 -10.90 10.49 11.91
N VAL A 37 -10.05 11.49 11.68
CA VAL A 37 -9.60 12.42 12.73
C VAL A 37 -10.75 13.25 13.27
N SER A 38 -11.63 13.74 12.39
CA SER A 38 -12.83 14.50 12.77
C SER A 38 -13.80 13.66 13.62
N ALA A 39 -13.97 12.37 13.28
CA ALA A 39 -14.88 11.48 14.00
C ALA A 39 -14.27 10.86 15.29
N SER A 40 -12.95 10.65 15.33
CA SER A 40 -12.32 9.77 16.35
C SER A 40 -10.91 10.18 16.81
N GLY A 41 -10.34 11.24 16.24
CA GLY A 41 -9.04 11.81 16.63
C GLY A 41 -7.80 11.12 16.06
N CYS A 42 -6.65 11.81 16.17
CA CYS A 42 -5.35 11.33 15.68
C CYS A 42 -4.89 9.97 16.26
N PRO A 43 -5.13 9.63 17.55
CA PRO A 43 -4.72 8.32 18.07
C PRO A 43 -5.35 7.15 17.33
N VAL A 44 -6.63 7.26 16.97
CA VAL A 44 -7.34 6.20 16.23
C VAL A 44 -6.80 6.08 14.81
N LEU A 45 -6.54 7.21 14.13
CA LEU A 45 -5.89 7.20 12.81
C LEU A 45 -4.51 6.51 12.87
N ALA A 46 -3.69 6.85 13.87
CA ALA A 46 -2.35 6.30 14.04
C ALA A 46 -2.37 4.79 14.31
N LEU A 47 -3.23 4.32 15.22
CA LEU A 47 -3.37 2.90 15.50
C LEU A 47 -3.89 2.13 14.28
N THR A 48 -4.86 2.68 13.54
CA THR A 48 -5.40 2.04 12.34
C THR A 48 -4.34 1.91 11.25
N GLY A 49 -3.56 2.96 10.99
CA GLY A 49 -2.43 2.91 10.05
C GLY A 49 -1.34 1.93 10.49
N GLY A 50 -1.03 1.87 11.78
CA GLY A 50 -0.08 0.91 12.34
C GLY A 50 -0.54 -0.54 12.20
N ILE A 51 -1.80 -0.83 12.48
CA ILE A 51 -2.39 -2.16 12.29
C ILE A 51 -2.36 -2.55 10.80
N LEU A 52 -2.71 -1.62 9.90
CA LEU A 52 -2.67 -1.87 8.46
C LEU A 52 -1.24 -2.17 8.00
N ALA A 53 -0.23 -1.43 8.50
CA ALA A 53 1.16 -1.68 8.21
C ALA A 53 1.62 -3.07 8.70
N LEU A 54 1.22 -3.47 9.91
CA LEU A 54 1.50 -4.82 10.42
C LEU A 54 0.80 -5.92 9.62
N ALA A 55 -0.40 -5.67 9.09
CA ALA A 55 -1.13 -6.60 8.25
C ALA A 55 -0.44 -6.87 6.89
N VAL A 56 0.47 -6.01 6.44
CA VAL A 56 1.29 -6.25 5.24
C VAL A 56 2.30 -7.37 5.46
N LEU A 57 2.81 -7.55 6.68
CA LEU A 57 3.81 -8.58 6.99
C LEU A 57 3.36 -10.01 6.66
N PRO A 58 2.18 -10.50 7.10
CA PRO A 58 1.72 -11.83 6.71
C PRO A 58 1.47 -11.96 5.21
N ALA A 59 1.02 -10.90 4.51
CA ALA A 59 0.86 -10.92 3.06
C ALA A 59 2.22 -11.07 2.32
N ILE A 60 3.26 -10.42 2.83
CA ILE A 60 4.62 -10.61 2.32
C ILE A 60 5.09 -12.04 2.61
N ALA A 61 4.90 -12.53 3.83
CA ALA A 61 5.32 -13.88 4.20
C ALA A 61 4.64 -14.98 3.35
N THR A 62 3.33 -14.87 3.08
CA THR A 62 2.61 -15.82 2.23
C THR A 62 3.04 -15.73 0.76
N SER A 63 3.24 -14.52 0.22
CA SER A 63 3.72 -14.35 -1.14
C SER A 63 5.16 -14.84 -1.34
N ALA A 64 6.02 -14.72 -0.32
CA ALA A 64 7.38 -15.24 -0.32
C ALA A 64 7.42 -16.77 -0.22
N SER A 65 6.55 -17.37 0.61
CA SER A 65 6.46 -18.83 0.75
C SER A 65 5.86 -19.53 -0.49
N SER A 66 5.14 -18.80 -1.34
CA SER A 66 4.54 -19.33 -2.56
C SER A 66 5.48 -19.27 -3.79
N ARG A 67 6.67 -18.70 -3.66
CA ARG A 67 7.72 -18.68 -4.69
C ARG A 67 8.70 -19.82 -4.49
#